data_AF-A0A935TA17-F1
#
_entry.id   AF-A0A935TA17-F1
#
_cell.length_a   1.000
_cell.length_b   1.000
_cell.length_c   1.000
_cell.angle_alpha   90.00
_cell.angle_beta   90.00
_cell.angle_gamma   90.00
#
_symmetry.space_group_name_H-M   'P 1'
#
loop_
_entity.id
_entity.type
_entity.pdbx_description
1 polymer ?
#
loop_
_entity_poly.entity_id
_entity_poly.type
_entity_poly.pdbx_seq_one_letter_code
_entity_poly.pdbx_strand_id
1 'polypeptide(L)' 'MGDIYMSLIHTCQLCRVNPFAYLQALHGHAQEVLAQAALWLPWNYREQLAGAA' A
#
# COMPACT_ATOMS: atom_id res chain seq x y z
N MET A 1 14.79 5.43 -11.21
CA MET A 1 13.72 5.93 -10.32
C MET A 1 12.30 5.64 -10.82
N GLY A 2 12.05 5.50 -12.13
CA GLY A 2 10.72 5.11 -12.64
C GLY A 2 10.36 3.62 -12.45
N ASP A 3 11.35 2.74 -12.30
CA ASP A 3 11.14 1.29 -12.26
C ASP A 3 10.39 0.79 -11.00
N ILE A 4 10.67 1.40 -9.84
CA ILE A 4 9.99 1.07 -8.58
C ILE A 4 8.52 1.50 -8.62
N TYR A 5 8.24 2.72 -9.10
CA TYR A 5 6.87 3.20 -9.25
C TYR A 5 6.11 2.45 -10.35
N MET A 6 6.75 2.12 -11.48
CA MET A 6 6.14 1.31 -12.54
C MET A 6 5.83 -0.10 -12.06
N SER A 7 6.76 -0.74 -11.34
CA SER A 7 6.55 -2.06 -10.74
C SER A 7 5.43 -2.04 -9.69
N LEU A 8 5.38 -1.00 -8.83
CA LEU A 8 4.32 -0.82 -7.84
C LEU A 8 2.96 -0.55 -8.49
N ILE A 9 2.89 0.32 -9.50
CA ILE A 9 1.66 0.61 -10.23
C ILE A 9 1.17 -0.66 -10.95
N HIS A 10 2.06 -1.41 -11.58
CA HIS A 10 1.72 -2.67 -12.25
C HIS A 10 1.22 -3.73 -11.25
N THR A 11 1.86 -3.84 -10.09
CA THR A 11 1.43 -4.73 -9.00
C THR A 11 0.07 -4.29 -8.44
N CYS A 12 -0.17 -2.99 -8.29
CA CYS A 12 -1.46 -2.45 -7.88
C CYS A 12 -2.55 -2.73 -8.93
N GLN A 13 -2.25 -2.59 -10.22
CA GLN A 13 -3.15 -2.95 -11.31
C GLN A 13 -3.50 -4.45 -11.30
N LEU A 14 -2.51 -5.32 -11.09
CA LEU A 14 -2.70 -6.77 -10.92
C LEU A 14 -3.62 -7.08 -9.73
N CYS A 15 -3.45 -6.38 -8.61
CA CYS A 15 -4.30 -6.53 -7.44
C CYS A 15 -5.67 -5.82 -7.56
N ARG A 16 -5.92 -5.09 -8.67
CA ARG A 16 -7.05 -4.14 -8.83
C ARG A 16 -7.21 -3.15 -7.68
N VAL A 17 -6.08 -2.72 -7.13
CA VAL A 17 -6.00 -1.75 -6.04
C VAL A 17 -5.64 -0.41 -6.63
N ASN A 18 -6.25 0.65 -6.13
CA ASN A 18 -5.91 1.99 -6.57
C ASN A 18 -4.52 2.38 -6.02
N PRO A 19 -3.49 2.57 -6.88
CA PRO A 19 -2.14 2.87 -6.43
C PRO A 19 -2.06 4.20 -5.67
N PHE A 20 -2.93 5.16 -5.98
CA PHE A 20 -2.99 6.43 -5.25
C PHE A 20 -3.52 6.22 -3.82
N ALA A 21 -4.58 5.43 -3.66
CA ALA A 21 -5.13 5.09 -2.35
C ALA A 21 -4.10 4.32 -1.50
N TYR A 22 -3.34 3.43 -2.13
CA TYR A 22 -2.26 2.68 -1.49
C TYR A 22 -1.13 3.60 -1.00
N LEU A 23 -0.65 4.52 -1.86
CA LEU A 23 0.37 5.50 -1.48
C LEU A 23 -0.12 6.45 -0.38
N GLN A 24 -1.39 6.86 -0.41
CA GLN A 24 -1.98 7.70 0.62
C GLN A 24 -2.03 6.97 1.98
N ALA A 25 -2.41 5.70 1.99
CA ALA A 25 -2.40 4.86 3.19
C ALA A 25 -0.97 4.69 3.75
N LEU A 26 -0.01 4.40 2.88
CA LEU A 26 1.41 4.33 3.23
C LEU A 26 1.92 5.64 3.84
N HIS A 27 1.49 6.79 3.30
CA HIS A 27 1.89 8.09 3.81
C HIS A 27 1.28 8.40 5.18
N GLY A 28 -0.01 8.08 5.39
CA GLY A 28 -0.71 8.29 6.65
C GLY A 28 -0.25 7.36 7.78
N HIS A 29 0.19 6.15 7.42
CA HIS A 29 0.59 5.09 8.36
C HIS A 29 2.06 4.69 8.21
N ALA A 30 2.91 5.60 7.78
CA ALA A 30 4.32 5.32 7.48
C ALA A 30 5.05 4.63 8.64
N GLN A 31 4.71 4.98 9.89
CA GLN A 31 5.30 4.39 11.08
C GLN A 31 4.88 2.91 11.29
N GLU A 32 3.61 2.59 11.04
CA GLU A 32 3.07 1.22 11.14
C GLU A 32 3.54 0.34 9.97
N VAL A 33 3.67 0.93 8.78
CA VAL A 33 4.26 0.30 7.61
C VAL A 33 5.73 -0.06 7.90
N LEU A 34 6.49 0.84 8.49
CA LEU A 34 7.88 0.57 8.87
C LEU A 34 7.97 -0.52 9.94
N ALA A 35 7.01 -0.57 10.87
CA ALA A 35 6.94 -1.63 11.87
C ALA A 35 6.53 -2.99 11.27
N GLN A 36 5.61 -3.02 10.30
CA GLN A 36 4.99 -4.25 9.78
C GLN A 36 4.71 -4.20 8.27
N ALA A 37 5.73 -4.01 7.45
CA ALA A 37 5.58 -3.83 6.00
C ALA A 37 4.81 -4.97 5.28
N ALA A 38 4.86 -6.20 5.82
CA ALA A 38 4.14 -7.35 5.27
C ALA A 38 2.60 -7.24 5.38
N LEU A 39 2.09 -6.51 6.37
CA LEU A 39 0.65 -6.27 6.54
C LEU A 39 0.14 -5.13 5.67
N TRP A 40 1.05 -4.24 5.25
CA TRP A 40 0.75 -3.07 4.45
C TRP A 40 0.94 -3.31 2.95
N LEU A 41 0.88 -4.56 2.50
CA LEU A 41 0.91 -4.92 1.09
C LEU A 41 -0.39 -4.49 0.38
N PRO A 42 -0.39 -4.28 -0.95
CA PRO A 42 -1.53 -3.69 -1.66
C PRO A 42 -2.82 -4.52 -1.56
N TRP A 43 -2.75 -5.81 -1.26
CA TRP A 43 -3.93 -6.66 -1.02
C TRP A 43 -4.40 -6.68 0.45
N ASN A 44 -3.54 -6.37 1.43
CA ASN A 44 -3.82 -6.49 2.87
C ASN A 44 -4.02 -5.13 3.58
N TYR A 45 -3.50 -4.03 3.01
CA TYR A 45 -3.54 -2.71 3.67
C TYR A 45 -4.98 -2.21 3.94
N ARG A 46 -5.97 -2.69 3.18
CA ARG A 46 -7.38 -2.33 3.37
C ARG A 46 -7.93 -2.88 4.68
N GLU A 47 -7.48 -4.06 5.10
CA GLU A 47 -7.87 -4.64 6.38
C GLU A 47 -7.24 -3.86 7.54
N GLN A 48 -5.98 -3.40 7.37
CA GLN A 48 -5.34 -2.51 8.33
C GLN A 48 -6.07 -1.16 8.42
N LEU A 49 -6.49 -0.59 7.29
CA LEU A 49 -7.30 0.64 7.28
C LEU A 49 -8.67 0.47 7.94
N ALA A 50 -9.30 -0.70 7.76
CA ALA A 50 -10.61 -0.99 8.36
C ALA A 50 -10.51 -1.27 9.87
N GLY A 51 -9.39 -1.81 10.34
CA GLY A 51 -9.11 -2.06 11.76
C GLY A 51 -8.55 -0.87 12.53
N ALA A 52 -8.09 0.18 11.83
CA ALA A 52 -7.58 1.41 12.43
C ALA A 52 -8.67 2.47 12.76
N ALA A 53 -9.96 2.14 12.55
CA ALA A 53 -11.11 3.00 12.80
C ALA A 53 -11.66 2.86 14.24
#